data_AF-A0A920IB46-F1
#
_entry.id   AF-A0A920IB46-F1
#
_cell.length_a   1.000
_cell.length_b   1.000
_cell.length_c   1.000
_cell.angle_alpha   90.00
_cell.angle_beta   90.00
_cell.angle_gamma   90.00
#
_symmetry.space_group_name_H-M   'P 1'
#
loop_
_entity.id
_entity.type
_entity.pdbx_description
1 polymer ?
#
loop_
_entity_poly.entity_id
_entity_poly.type
_entity_poly.pdbx_seq_one_letter_code
_entity_poly.pdbx_strand_id
1 'polypeptide(L)'
;MVFDFFGEKKKVVISMAHIGALPGSPLFDADGGIDKLIEDVSIDIEQLQSGGVDSIMFGNENDRPYVLKATPESIAAMTMIVSDT
;
A
#
# COMPACT_ATOMS: atom_id res chain seq x y z
N MET A 1 -14.57 -1.38 -21.19
CA MET A 1 -14.87 -2.25 -20.04
C MET A 1 -13.92 -1.90 -18.90
N VAL A 2 -14.16 -2.38 -17.67
CA VAL A 2 -13.39 -1.99 -16.47
C VAL A 2 -11.89 -2.33 -16.56
N PHE A 3 -11.46 -3.15 -17.52
CA PHE A 3 -10.09 -3.69 -17.61
C PHE A 3 -9.39 -3.45 -18.97
N ASP A 4 -9.88 -2.52 -19.78
CA ASP A 4 -9.34 -2.29 -21.14
C ASP A 4 -7.86 -1.85 -21.11
N PHE A 5 -7.38 -1.30 -19.99
CA PHE A 5 -6.00 -0.88 -19.80
C PHE A 5 -4.97 -2.03 -19.76
N PHE A 6 -5.41 -3.29 -19.66
CA PHE A 6 -4.53 -4.46 -19.80
C PHE A 6 -4.31 -4.91 -21.25
N GLY A 7 -4.97 -4.28 -22.23
CA GLY A 7 -4.83 -4.60 -23.65
C GLY A 7 -5.19 -6.06 -23.97
N GLU A 8 -4.35 -6.74 -24.76
CA GLU A 8 -4.58 -8.11 -25.22
C GLU A 8 -4.06 -9.20 -24.25
N LYS A 9 -3.60 -8.82 -23.04
CA LYS A 9 -3.00 -9.78 -22.10
C LYS A 9 -4.04 -10.82 -21.65
N LYS A 10 -3.69 -12.10 -21.81
CA LYS A 10 -4.53 -13.25 -21.38
C LYS A 10 -4.37 -13.62 -19.91
N LYS A 11 -3.25 -13.23 -19.30
CA LYS A 11 -2.93 -13.44 -17.89
C LYS A 11 -2.34 -12.15 -17.35
N VAL A 12 -2.77 -11.78 -16.15
CA VAL A 12 -2.40 -10.53 -15.47
C VAL A 12 -1.93 -10.89 -14.06
N VAL A 13 -0.84 -10.26 -13.62
CA VAL A 13 -0.31 -10.34 -12.26
C VAL A 13 -0.56 -9.01 -11.58
N ILE A 14 -1.43 -9.02 -10.56
CA ILE A 14 -1.65 -7.89 -9.68
C ILE A 14 -0.89 -8.18 -8.38
N SER A 15 0.15 -7.41 -8.10
CA SER A 15 0.91 -7.51 -6.86
C SER A 15 0.35 -6.55 -5.80
N MET A 16 0.89 -6.64 -4.59
CA MET A 16 0.52 -5.77 -3.48
C MET A 16 1.75 -5.04 -2.94
N ALA A 17 1.66 -3.71 -2.87
CA ALA A 17 2.59 -2.89 -2.11
C ALA A 17 2.10 -2.82 -0.66
N HIS A 18 2.97 -3.12 0.30
CA HIS A 18 2.59 -3.21 1.71
C HIS A 18 2.91 -1.93 2.46
N ILE A 19 1.87 -1.32 3.02
CA ILE A 19 2.01 -0.18 3.92
C ILE A 19 2.31 -0.72 5.33
N GLY A 20 3.28 -0.11 6.02
CA GLY A 20 3.58 -0.40 7.41
C GLY A 20 2.43 -0.06 8.37
N ALA A 21 2.61 -0.31 9.66
CA ALA A 21 1.59 0.03 10.65
C ALA A 21 1.30 1.54 10.64
N LEU A 22 0.02 1.92 10.66
CA LEU A 22 -0.43 3.31 10.55
C LEU A 22 -0.49 3.99 11.92
N PRO A 23 -0.51 5.33 11.98
CA PRO A 23 -0.72 6.06 13.23
C PRO A 23 -1.94 5.55 14.01
N GLY A 24 -1.72 5.22 15.28
CA GLY A 24 -2.74 4.63 16.16
C GLY A 24 -2.66 3.10 16.28
N SER A 25 -1.93 2.43 15.40
CA SER A 25 -1.60 1.01 15.53
C SER A 25 -0.49 0.79 16.58
N PRO A 26 -0.54 -0.27 17.40
CA PRO A 26 0.52 -0.61 18.37
C PRO A 26 1.91 -0.78 17.78
N LEU A 27 2.01 -1.11 16.49
CA LEU A 27 3.28 -1.35 15.79
C LEU A 27 3.78 -0.12 15.01
N PHE A 28 3.10 1.03 15.12
CA PHE A 28 3.52 2.23 14.43
C PHE A 28 4.89 2.71 14.93
N ASP A 29 5.84 2.88 13.99
CA ASP A 29 7.13 3.49 14.26
C ASP A 29 6.99 5.01 14.29
N ALA A 30 6.91 5.58 15.50
CA ALA A 30 6.78 7.01 15.68
C ALA A 30 8.06 7.79 15.35
N ASP A 31 9.23 7.16 15.39
CA ASP A 31 10.51 7.81 15.09
C ASP A 31 10.67 7.99 13.57
N GLY A 32 10.28 6.99 12.78
CA GLY A 32 10.25 7.06 11.32
C GLY A 32 9.03 7.82 10.77
N GLY A 33 7.90 7.74 11.47
CA GLY A 33 6.69 8.46 11.13
C GLY A 33 6.10 8.12 9.75
N ILE A 34 5.33 9.06 9.21
CA ILE A 34 4.72 8.92 7.88
C ILE A 34 5.77 8.86 6.77
N ASP A 35 6.80 9.70 6.84
CA ASP A 35 7.81 9.81 5.77
C ASP A 35 8.48 8.47 5.51
N LYS A 36 8.77 7.72 6.57
CA LYS A 36 9.28 6.35 6.47
C LYS A 36 8.31 5.40 5.78
N LEU A 37 7.00 5.51 6.08
CA LEU A 37 5.99 4.66 5.43
C LEU A 37 5.90 4.95 3.93
N ILE A 38 6.00 6.21 3.52
CA ILE A 38 6.04 6.59 2.09
C ILE A 38 7.30 6.02 1.44
N GLU A 39 8.48 6.22 2.04
CA GLU A 39 9.74 5.71 1.51
C GLU A 39 9.71 4.18 1.33
N ASP A 40 9.27 3.44 2.36
CA ASP A 40 9.21 1.98 2.32
C ASP A 40 8.24 1.48 1.20
N VAL A 41 7.10 2.14 1.02
CA VAL A 41 6.11 1.78 -0.01
C VAL A 41 6.59 2.14 -1.41
N SER A 42 7.23 3.31 -1.60
CA SER A 42 7.82 3.70 -2.89
C SER A 42 8.91 2.72 -3.31
N ILE A 43 9.74 2.23 -2.38
CA ILE A 43 10.72 1.17 -2.65
C ILE A 43 10.02 -0.12 -3.10
N ASP A 44 8.95 -0.54 -2.41
CA ASP A 44 8.19 -1.75 -2.79
C ASP A 44 7.59 -1.59 -4.21
N ILE A 45 7.01 -0.43 -4.52
CA ILE A 45 6.48 -0.11 -5.86
C ILE A 45 7.57 -0.24 -6.93
N GLU A 46 8.75 0.36 -6.72
CA GLU A 46 9.86 0.30 -7.67
C GLU A 46 10.32 -1.14 -7.93
N GLN A 47 10.41 -1.96 -6.88
CA GLN A 47 10.80 -3.38 -7.02
C GLN A 47 9.72 -4.19 -7.72
N LEU A 48 8.45 -3.98 -7.40
CA LEU A 48 7.32 -4.66 -8.04
C LEU A 48 7.24 -4.30 -9.53
N GLN A 49 7.38 -3.02 -9.88
CA GLN A 49 7.43 -2.56 -11.27
C GLN A 49 8.61 -3.16 -12.01
N SER A 50 9.80 -3.18 -11.40
CA SER A 50 11.00 -3.83 -11.96
C SER A 50 10.81 -5.34 -12.17
N GLY A 51 10.00 -5.97 -11.32
CA GLY A 51 9.59 -7.38 -11.45
C GLY A 51 8.60 -7.66 -12.58
N GLY A 52 8.05 -6.63 -13.23
CA GLY A 52 7.18 -6.77 -14.39
C GLY A 52 5.72 -7.11 -14.07
N VAL A 53 5.23 -6.74 -12.88
CA VAL A 53 3.81 -6.86 -12.52
C VAL A 53 2.95 -5.95 -13.40
N ASP A 54 1.70 -6.34 -13.63
CA ASP A 54 0.79 -5.58 -14.48
C ASP A 54 0.08 -4.45 -13.75
N SER A 55 -0.09 -4.59 -12.44
CA SER A 55 -0.73 -3.61 -11.56
C SER A 55 -0.34 -3.84 -10.12
N ILE A 56 -0.49 -2.80 -9.31
CA ILE A 56 -0.21 -2.82 -7.88
C ILE A 56 -1.49 -2.44 -7.14
N MET A 57 -1.86 -3.24 -6.14
CA MET A 57 -2.83 -2.86 -5.11
C MET A 57 -2.10 -2.46 -3.83
N PHE A 58 -2.70 -1.62 -3.01
CA PHE A 58 -2.13 -1.23 -1.72
C PHE A 58 -2.80 -2.01 -0.58
N GLY A 59 -1.98 -2.58 0.31
CA GLY A 59 -2.42 -3.36 1.48
C GLY A 59 -1.90 -2.78 2.79
N ASN A 60 -2.65 -2.99 3.88
CA ASN A 60 -2.23 -2.60 5.23
C ASN A 60 -2.48 -3.75 6.23
N GLU A 61 -1.76 -4.85 6.07
CA GLU A 61 -1.81 -6.03 6.95
C GLU A 61 -0.96 -5.88 8.22
N ASN A 62 -0.35 -4.71 8.41
CA ASN A 62 0.52 -4.39 9.54
C ASN A 62 -0.22 -3.70 10.71
N ASP A 63 -1.46 -3.25 10.51
CA ASP A 63 -2.31 -2.75 11.60
C ASP A 63 -2.81 -3.90 12.47
N ARG A 64 -2.01 -4.26 13.47
CA ARG A 64 -2.25 -5.38 14.39
C ARG A 64 -2.42 -4.89 15.83
N PRO A 65 -3.48 -5.32 16.54
CA PRO A 65 -4.47 -6.34 16.15
C PRO A 65 -5.48 -5.82 15.11
N TYR A 66 -5.95 -6.73 14.24
CA TYR A 66 -6.92 -6.39 13.21
C TYR A 66 -8.26 -5.96 13.80
N VAL A 67 -8.85 -4.91 13.21
CA VAL A 67 -10.18 -4.41 13.54
C VAL A 67 -11.13 -4.64 12.37
N LEU A 68 -12.41 -4.87 12.65
CA LEU A 68 -13.43 -5.05 11.60
C LEU A 68 -13.81 -3.73 10.91
N LYS A 69 -13.43 -2.60 11.49
CA LYS A 69 -13.72 -1.27 10.98
C LYS A 69 -12.49 -0.39 11.15
N ALA A 70 -11.95 0.09 10.03
CA ALA A 70 -10.85 1.05 10.04
C ALA A 70 -11.28 2.36 10.73
N THR A 71 -10.34 2.96 11.46
CA THR A 71 -10.54 4.26 12.09
C THR A 71 -10.41 5.38 11.04
N PRO A 72 -11.02 6.56 11.27
CA PRO A 72 -10.84 7.70 10.38
C PRO A 72 -9.36 8.09 10.19
N GLU A 73 -8.55 7.95 11.24
CA GLU A 73 -7.12 8.24 11.23
C GLU A 73 -6.35 7.28 10.31
N SER A 74 -6.60 5.97 10.41
CA SER A 74 -5.99 4.97 9.50
C SER A 74 -6.41 5.22 8.04
N ILE A 75 -7.68 5.55 7.80
CA ILE A 75 -8.17 5.86 6.43
C ILE A 75 -7.45 7.09 5.88
N ALA A 76 -7.35 8.16 6.68
CA ALA A 76 -6.68 9.39 6.26
C ALA A 76 -5.19 9.18 6.01
N ALA A 77 -4.49 8.47 6.92
CA ALA A 77 -3.08 8.16 6.78
C ALA A 77 -2.81 7.32 5.52
N MET A 78 -3.55 6.22 5.34
CA MET A 78 -3.42 5.36 4.15
C MET A 78 -3.69 6.13 2.85
N THR A 79 -4.71 7.00 2.84
CA THR A 79 -5.07 7.81 1.67
C THR A 79 -3.93 8.75 1.27
N MET A 80 -3.33 9.42 2.24
CA MET A 80 -2.21 10.34 1.98
C MET A 80 -0.96 9.58 1.54
N ILE A 81 -0.60 8.48 2.21
CA ILE A 81 0.53 7.64 1.81
C ILE A 81 0.38 7.20 0.35
N VAL A 82 -0.78 6.64 -0.04
CA VAL A 82 -1.02 6.21 -1.43
C VAL A 82 -0.98 7.38 -2.43
N SER A 83 -1.30 8.60 -2.01
CA SER A 83 -1.26 9.78 -2.89
C SER A 83 0.16 10.31 -3.12
N ASP A 84 1.05 10.09 -2.14
CA ASP A 84 2.40 10.66 -2.11
C ASP A 84 3.50 9.63 -2.45
N THR A 85 3.15 8.35 -2.65
CA THR A 85 4.06 7.26 -3.07
C THR A 85 4.28 7.15 -4.57
#